data_AF-A0A0R2CBG2-F1
#
_entry.id   AF-A0A0R2CBG2-F1
#
_cell.length_a   1.000
_cell.length_b   1.000
_cell.length_c   1.000
_cell.angle_alpha   90.00
_cell.angle_beta   90.00
_cell.angle_gamma   90.00
#
_symmetry.space_group_name_H-M   'P 1'
#
loop_
_entity.id
_entity.type
_entity.pdbx_description
1 polymer ?
#
loop_
_entity_poly.entity_id
_entity_poly.type
_entity_poly.pdbx_seq_one_letter_code
_entity_poly.pdbx_strand_id
1 'polypeptide(L)'
;MAAFVFLMMIDLSYAVPVIFPMYTLYLAVKSVAFFILIIFLLRNDLTLRIRLAVIISLLCFYFFSKCSGDSDFFYYAIFAITAWKLDFKKIIWTFFWIGLSTTSLIILASLLKLIPTQIMDGRPGFQVLRFSFGFLTPTDLAARIFYLLLAYYTWHKFQVSIPEKIISIILVALTFLLTNSRLDLIMMLLLLAIAFFPKQVKKNLRQLGSYFISWLVAFYLIIFLALTVFFDPQIKFFQILDGWLSKRLSLGQKGLFDHGITLFGQHVIEHSNGNLAFAIQKDYFYIDSSYIRLLVISGLITTIIACSVIFYLIYLFVKKQTFSLLIALLLVIISSAIDQHLLQLSYNFILLAIFADLSACQDQPDYLSVS
;
A
#
# COMPACT_ATOMS: atom_id res chain seq x y z
N MET A 1 12.77 -3.17 11.14
CA MET A 1 11.95 -2.52 10.09
C MET A 1 12.80 -2.13 8.91
N ALA A 2 13.84 -1.33 9.12
CA ALA A 2 14.71 -0.83 8.06
C ALA A 2 15.17 -1.87 7.02
N ALA A 3 15.91 -2.89 7.49
CA ALA A 3 16.39 -3.96 6.64
C ALA A 3 15.26 -4.74 5.93
N PHE A 4 14.12 -4.95 6.60
CA PHE A 4 12.99 -5.67 6.01
C PHE A 4 12.34 -4.87 4.86
N VAL A 5 12.09 -3.58 5.07
CA VAL A 5 11.51 -2.70 4.03
C VAL A 5 12.46 -2.62 2.83
N PHE A 6 13.78 -2.49 3.07
CA PHE A 6 14.79 -2.56 2.01
C PHE A 6 14.69 -3.85 1.20
N LEU A 7 14.68 -5.01 1.87
CA LEU A 7 14.60 -6.31 1.19
C LEU A 7 13.30 -6.49 0.39
N MET A 8 12.16 -6.10 0.95
CA MET A 8 10.86 -6.16 0.26
C MET A 8 10.76 -5.18 -0.91
N MET A 9 11.48 -4.06 -0.88
CA MET A 9 11.55 -3.14 -2.02
C MET A 9 12.43 -3.71 -3.14
N ILE A 10 13.53 -4.38 -2.78
CA ILE A 10 14.39 -5.08 -3.74
C ILE A 10 13.65 -6.23 -4.43
N ASP A 11 12.77 -6.94 -3.73
CA ASP A 11 11.90 -8.00 -4.28
C ASP A 11 11.06 -7.53 -5.47
N LEU A 12 10.62 -6.27 -5.43
CA LEU A 12 9.79 -5.63 -6.45
C LEU A 12 10.60 -4.94 -7.55
N SER A 13 11.87 -5.34 -7.71
CA SER A 13 12.78 -4.79 -8.72
C SER A 13 13.51 -5.91 -9.45
N TYR A 14 13.97 -5.63 -10.66
CA TYR A 14 14.75 -6.59 -11.44
C TYR A 14 16.12 -6.94 -10.83
N ALA A 15 16.54 -6.30 -9.73
CA ALA A 15 17.64 -6.81 -8.92
C ALA A 15 17.39 -8.26 -8.49
N VAL A 16 16.12 -8.65 -8.35
CA VAL A 16 15.65 -10.03 -8.28
C VAL A 16 14.88 -10.28 -9.58
N PRO A 17 15.33 -11.18 -10.48
CA PRO A 17 16.30 -12.25 -10.29
C PRO A 17 17.73 -11.96 -10.77
N VAL A 18 18.06 -10.76 -11.26
CA VAL A 18 19.31 -10.51 -12.01
C VAL A 18 20.56 -10.59 -11.13
N ILE A 19 20.51 -9.99 -9.93
CA ILE A 19 21.65 -9.91 -9.02
C ILE A 19 21.51 -10.95 -7.91
N PHE A 20 20.32 -11.11 -7.36
CA PHE A 20 20.06 -12.00 -6.24
C PHE A 20 19.06 -13.10 -6.62
N PRO A 21 19.34 -14.37 -6.25
CA PRO A 21 18.36 -15.42 -6.41
C PRO A 21 17.22 -15.23 -5.39
N MET A 22 16.00 -15.48 -5.84
CA MET A 22 14.77 -15.27 -5.07
C MET A 22 14.78 -15.99 -3.71
N TYR A 23 15.33 -17.21 -3.66
CA TYR A 23 15.45 -17.98 -2.42
C TYR A 23 16.28 -17.26 -1.34
N THR A 24 17.41 -16.65 -1.72
CA THR A 24 18.29 -15.94 -0.78
C THR A 24 17.58 -14.72 -0.20
N LEU A 25 16.83 -13.98 -1.03
CA LEU A 25 16.04 -12.85 -0.57
C LEU A 25 14.97 -13.30 0.42
N TYR A 26 14.19 -14.33 0.10
CA TYR A 26 13.16 -14.85 0.99
C TYR A 26 13.73 -15.37 2.32
N LEU A 27 14.90 -16.01 2.28
CA LEU A 27 15.59 -16.44 3.51
C LEU A 27 15.99 -15.23 4.36
N ALA A 28 16.52 -14.17 3.75
CA ALA A 28 16.87 -12.93 4.45
C ALA A 28 15.64 -12.24 5.06
N VAL A 29 14.55 -12.11 4.29
CA VAL A 29 13.27 -11.53 4.74
C VAL A 29 12.74 -12.29 5.96
N LYS A 30 12.68 -13.63 5.90
CA LYS A 30 12.26 -14.50 7.02
C LYS A 30 13.16 -14.31 8.25
N SER A 31 14.47 -14.31 8.04
CA SER A 31 15.45 -14.19 9.11
C SER A 31 15.34 -12.84 9.83
N VAL A 32 15.19 -11.75 9.07
CA VAL A 32 15.01 -10.40 9.64
C VAL A 32 13.68 -10.31 10.40
N ALA A 33 12.58 -10.82 9.84
CA ALA A 33 11.28 -10.80 10.53
C ALA A 33 11.31 -11.60 11.83
N PHE A 34 11.92 -12.80 11.81
CA PHE A 34 12.06 -13.65 12.98
C PHE A 34 12.95 -13.02 14.06
N PHE A 35 14.09 -12.43 13.66
CA PHE A 35 14.98 -11.72 14.59
C PHE A 35 14.30 -10.54 15.28
N ILE A 36 13.51 -9.76 14.53
CA ILE A 36 12.72 -8.65 15.10
C ILE A 36 11.68 -9.16 16.10
N LEU A 37 11.00 -10.26 15.78
CA LEU A 37 10.04 -10.89 16.69
C LEU A 37 10.71 -11.37 18.00
N ILE A 38 11.89 -12.00 17.91
CA ILE A 38 12.65 -12.42 19.08
C ILE A 38 13.03 -11.21 19.94
N ILE A 39 13.59 -10.16 19.34
CA ILE A 39 13.95 -8.93 20.06
C ILE A 39 12.72 -8.36 20.77
N PHE A 40 11.58 -8.32 20.10
CA PHE A 40 10.33 -7.84 20.67
C PHE A 40 9.88 -8.65 21.90
N LEU A 41 9.95 -9.98 21.82
CA LEU A 41 9.54 -10.87 22.92
C LEU A 41 10.51 -10.80 24.12
N LEU A 42 11.80 -10.61 23.86
CA LEU A 42 12.84 -10.55 24.90
C LEU A 42 12.92 -9.18 25.57
N ARG A 43 12.78 -8.08 24.81
CA ARG A 43 12.95 -6.71 25.30
C ARG A 43 11.74 -6.21 26.10
N ASN A 44 10.55 -6.72 25.80
CA ASN A 44 9.33 -6.25 26.43
C ASN A 44 8.90 -7.17 27.58
N ASP A 45 8.59 -6.55 28.71
CA ASP A 45 8.02 -7.21 29.90
C ASP A 45 6.54 -7.55 29.66
N LEU A 46 6.31 -8.51 28.76
CA LEU A 46 5.00 -9.04 28.44
C LEU A 46 4.66 -10.18 29.41
N THR A 47 3.43 -10.19 29.91
CA THR A 47 2.92 -11.32 30.69
C THR A 47 2.88 -12.59 29.83
N LEU A 48 2.99 -13.77 30.46
CA LEU A 48 2.95 -15.05 29.76
C LEU A 48 1.70 -15.19 28.87
N ARG A 49 0.54 -14.73 29.37
CA ARG A 49 -0.73 -14.73 28.63
C ARG A 49 -0.64 -13.93 27.32
N ILE A 50 -0.03 -12.74 27.36
CA ILE A 50 0.14 -11.89 26.17
C ILE A 50 1.13 -12.53 25.20
N ARG A 51 2.24 -13.09 25.70
CA ARG A 51 3.22 -13.80 24.85
C ARG A 51 2.57 -14.97 24.10
N LEU A 52 1.79 -15.79 24.80
CA LEU A 52 1.06 -16.90 24.20
C LEU A 52 0.03 -16.40 23.17
N ALA A 53 -0.73 -15.35 23.48
CA ALA A 53 -1.68 -14.77 22.54
C ALA A 53 -1.02 -14.26 21.25
N VAL A 54 0.14 -13.61 21.36
CA VAL A 54 0.93 -13.17 20.20
C VAL A 54 1.40 -14.36 19.37
N ILE A 55 1.97 -15.40 20.01
CA ILE A 55 2.46 -16.59 19.30
C ILE A 55 1.31 -17.31 18.59
N ILE A 56 0.19 -17.54 19.27
CA ILE A 56 -0.99 -18.19 18.69
C ILE A 56 -1.54 -17.36 17.51
N SER A 57 -1.65 -16.04 17.67
CA SER A 57 -2.11 -15.16 16.58
C SER A 57 -1.19 -15.22 15.36
N LEU A 58 0.13 -15.22 15.57
CA LEU A 58 1.11 -15.34 14.49
C LEU A 58 1.07 -16.71 13.81
N LEU A 59 0.81 -17.80 14.55
CA LEU A 59 0.60 -19.12 13.97
C LEU A 59 -0.65 -19.15 13.08
N CYS A 60 -1.75 -18.52 13.51
CA CYS A 60 -2.96 -18.37 12.69
C CYS A 60 -2.66 -17.56 11.42
N PHE A 61 -1.95 -16.44 11.52
CA PHE A 61 -1.59 -15.63 10.35
C PHE A 61 -0.61 -16.35 9.41
N TYR A 62 0.30 -17.15 9.96
CA TYR A 62 1.15 -18.02 9.15
C TYR A 62 0.32 -19.07 8.41
N PHE A 63 -0.66 -19.69 9.07
CA PHE A 63 -1.59 -20.62 8.41
C PHE A 63 -2.35 -19.95 7.26
N PHE A 64 -2.91 -18.74 7.47
CA PHE A 64 -3.58 -17.99 6.39
C PHE A 64 -2.63 -17.70 5.23
N SER A 65 -1.37 -17.31 5.51
CA SER A 65 -0.37 -17.09 4.45
C SER A 65 -0.03 -18.34 3.65
N LYS A 66 -0.17 -19.53 4.25
CA LYS A 66 0.03 -20.81 3.56
C LYS A 66 -1.17 -21.17 2.69
N CYS A 67 -2.38 -20.87 3.14
CA CYS A 67 -3.59 -21.06 2.34
C CYS A 67 -3.60 -20.13 1.13
N SER A 68 -3.30 -18.84 1.31
CA SER A 68 -3.27 -17.86 0.23
C SER A 68 -2.06 -17.99 -0.70
N GLY A 69 -0.95 -18.54 -0.19
CA GLY A 69 0.35 -18.48 -0.85
C GLY A 69 0.97 -17.08 -0.90
N ASP A 70 0.39 -16.13 -0.17
CA ASP A 70 0.85 -14.75 -0.04
C ASP A 70 1.27 -14.49 1.41
N SER A 71 2.55 -14.17 1.60
CA SER A 71 3.16 -13.91 2.90
C SER A 71 3.05 -12.47 3.39
N ASP A 72 2.57 -11.54 2.56
CA ASP A 72 2.53 -10.12 2.88
C ASP A 72 1.73 -9.85 4.17
N PHE A 73 0.54 -10.44 4.29
CA PHE A 73 -0.29 -10.30 5.48
C PHE A 73 0.40 -10.79 6.77
N PHE A 74 1.09 -11.93 6.69
CA PHE A 74 1.80 -12.51 7.84
C PHE A 74 2.94 -11.58 8.32
N TYR A 75 3.76 -11.10 7.39
CA TYR A 75 4.82 -10.17 7.76
C TYR A 75 4.26 -8.84 8.26
N TYR A 76 3.21 -8.33 7.63
CA TYR A 76 2.55 -7.11 8.08
C TYR A 76 2.08 -7.25 9.53
N ALA A 77 1.50 -8.39 9.90
CA ALA A 77 1.09 -8.66 11.29
C ALA A 77 2.27 -8.69 12.27
N ILE A 78 3.41 -9.31 11.92
CA ILE A 78 4.64 -9.25 12.74
C ILE A 78 5.05 -7.79 12.97
N PHE A 79 5.08 -6.98 11.92
CA PHE A 79 5.50 -5.59 12.03
C PHE A 79 4.50 -4.73 12.80
N ALA A 80 3.20 -4.96 12.64
CA ALA A 80 2.17 -4.28 13.41
C ALA A 80 2.31 -4.58 14.92
N ILE A 81 2.47 -5.85 15.29
CA ILE A 81 2.65 -6.26 16.70
C ILE A 81 3.95 -5.70 17.27
N THR A 82 5.05 -5.81 16.53
CA THR A 82 6.37 -5.33 17.00
C THR A 82 6.48 -3.80 17.02
N ALA A 83 5.55 -3.08 16.37
CA ALA A 83 5.39 -1.63 16.50
C ALA A 83 4.79 -1.19 17.84
N TRP A 84 4.41 -2.13 18.72
CA TRP A 84 3.84 -1.82 20.03
C TRP A 84 4.67 -0.81 20.82
N LYS A 85 4.04 0.31 21.21
CA LYS A 85 4.66 1.44 21.94
C LYS A 85 5.87 2.10 21.24
N LEU A 86 6.14 1.79 19.97
CA LEU A 86 7.15 2.52 19.21
C LEU A 86 6.57 3.86 18.76
N ASP A 87 7.39 4.91 18.80
CA ASP A 87 7.03 6.22 18.27
C ASP A 87 6.73 6.11 16.76
N PHE A 88 5.46 6.30 16.40
CA PHE A 88 5.01 6.16 15.02
C PHE A 88 5.64 7.20 14.10
N LYS A 89 6.03 8.38 14.61
CA LYS A 89 6.74 9.37 13.81
C LYS A 89 8.10 8.85 13.36
N LYS A 90 8.79 8.06 14.19
CA LYS A 90 10.06 7.39 13.82
C LYS A 90 9.83 6.28 12.80
N ILE A 91 8.72 5.55 12.90
CA ILE A 91 8.33 4.53 11.89
C ILE A 91 8.18 5.18 10.51
N ILE A 92 7.45 6.29 10.41
CA ILE A 92 7.26 7.02 9.15
C ILE A 92 8.61 7.57 8.64
N TRP A 93 9.43 8.15 9.53
CA TRP A 93 10.75 8.65 9.18
C TRP A 93 11.67 7.56 8.60
N THR A 94 11.73 6.40 9.27
CA THR A 94 12.51 5.25 8.81
C THR A 94 11.99 4.72 7.48
N PHE A 95 10.67 4.62 7.33
CA PHE A 95 10.04 4.22 6.08
C PHE A 95 10.42 5.15 4.92
N PHE A 96 10.31 6.47 5.13
CA PHE A 96 10.62 7.47 4.11
C PHE A 96 12.08 7.40 3.64
N TRP A 97 13.04 7.47 4.57
CA TRP A 97 14.46 7.53 4.18
C TRP A 97 14.95 6.24 3.52
N ILE A 98 14.44 5.09 3.95
CA ILE A 98 14.81 3.81 3.36
C ILE A 98 14.12 3.62 2.03
N GLY A 99 12.86 4.02 1.91
CA GLY A 99 12.18 4.01 0.63
C GLY A 99 12.85 4.93 -0.39
N LEU A 100 13.25 6.13 0.03
CA LEU A 100 13.96 7.07 -0.82
C LEU A 100 15.30 6.51 -1.27
N SER A 101 16.14 6.05 -0.32
CA SER A 101 17.46 5.53 -0.65
C SER A 101 17.39 4.28 -1.53
N THR A 102 16.51 3.34 -1.22
CA THR A 102 16.35 2.11 -2.01
C THR A 102 15.81 2.41 -3.41
N THR A 103 14.82 3.30 -3.53
CA THR A 103 14.30 3.72 -4.84
C THR A 103 15.37 4.40 -5.69
N SER A 104 16.15 5.31 -5.10
CA SER A 104 17.28 5.95 -5.79
C SER A 104 18.34 4.93 -6.21
N LEU A 105 18.66 3.94 -5.37
CA LEU A 105 19.60 2.87 -5.71
C LEU A 105 19.11 2.00 -6.87
N ILE A 106 17.83 1.61 -6.88
CA ILE A 106 17.23 0.83 -7.97
C ILE A 106 17.28 1.63 -9.29
N ILE A 107 16.86 2.89 -9.25
CA ILE A 107 16.89 3.76 -10.44
C ILE A 107 18.33 3.94 -10.94
N LEU A 108 19.29 4.21 -10.05
CA LEU A 108 20.70 4.35 -10.41
C LEU A 108 21.26 3.06 -11.00
N ALA A 109 20.99 1.90 -10.40
CA ALA A 109 21.40 0.60 -10.93
C ALA A 109 20.82 0.35 -12.33
N SER A 110 19.57 0.79 -12.57
CA SER A 110 18.94 0.70 -13.89
C SER A 110 19.59 1.63 -14.91
N LEU A 111 19.88 2.88 -14.54
CA LEU A 111 20.56 3.86 -15.41
C LEU A 111 21.98 3.42 -15.76
N LEU A 112 22.69 2.78 -14.82
CA LEU A 112 24.00 2.15 -15.02
C LEU A 112 23.93 0.81 -15.76
N LYS A 113 22.74 0.36 -16.17
CA LYS A 113 22.48 -0.91 -16.87
C LYS A 113 22.90 -2.16 -16.07
N LEU A 114 22.99 -2.06 -14.74
CA LEU A 114 23.21 -3.21 -13.85
C LEU A 114 21.96 -4.08 -13.72
N ILE A 115 20.79 -3.44 -13.79
CA ILE A 115 19.49 -4.11 -13.84
C ILE A 115 18.67 -3.57 -15.03
N PRO A 116 17.86 -4.41 -15.69
CA PRO A 116 17.06 -4.00 -16.84
C PRO A 116 15.96 -3.00 -16.45
N THR A 117 15.51 -2.23 -17.43
CA THR A 117 14.29 -1.42 -17.36
C THR A 117 13.27 -2.02 -18.33
N GLN A 118 12.04 -2.20 -17.88
CA GLN A 118 10.97 -2.62 -18.78
C GLN A 118 10.48 -1.40 -19.56
N ILE A 119 10.42 -1.56 -20.89
CA ILE A 119 9.84 -0.58 -21.80
C ILE A 119 8.53 -1.18 -22.29
N MET A 120 7.41 -0.55 -21.95
CA MET A 120 6.10 -0.94 -22.44
C MET A 120 5.56 0.11 -23.39
N ASP A 121 4.84 -0.31 -24.42
CA ASP A 121 4.12 0.61 -25.27
C ASP A 121 3.10 1.43 -24.46
N GLY A 122 2.96 2.68 -24.88
CA GLY A 122 1.90 3.54 -24.40
C GLY A 122 0.52 2.94 -24.67
N ARG A 123 -0.49 3.43 -23.97
CA ARG A 123 -1.87 3.00 -24.20
C ARG A 123 -2.31 3.38 -25.63
N PRO A 124 -3.27 2.65 -26.24
CA PRO A 124 -3.83 3.02 -27.53
C PRO A 124 -4.23 4.50 -27.55
N GLY A 125 -3.68 5.28 -28.48
CA GLY A 125 -3.91 6.72 -28.61
C GLY A 125 -2.84 7.64 -27.97
N PHE A 126 -1.89 7.10 -27.20
CA PHE A 126 -0.72 7.82 -26.69
C PHE A 126 0.57 7.09 -27.08
N GLN A 127 1.33 7.64 -28.03
CA GLN A 127 2.66 7.13 -28.43
C GLN A 127 3.74 7.52 -27.40
N VAL A 128 3.56 7.15 -26.13
CA VAL A 128 4.52 7.46 -25.06
C VAL A 128 5.03 6.15 -24.47
N LEU A 129 6.34 5.93 -24.58
CA LEU A 129 7.03 4.79 -23.96
C LEU A 129 6.92 4.88 -22.44
N ARG A 130 6.63 3.75 -21.79
CA ARG A 130 6.53 3.64 -20.33
C ARG A 130 7.76 2.93 -19.80
N PHE A 131 8.45 3.55 -18.86
CA PHE A 131 9.70 3.05 -18.29
C PHE A 131 9.53 2.64 -16.84
N SER A 132 10.08 1.49 -16.45
CA SER A 132 10.03 1.01 -15.06
C SER A 132 11.26 1.38 -14.22
N PHE A 133 12.38 1.79 -14.83
CA PHE A 133 13.62 2.20 -14.15
C PHE A 133 14.11 1.19 -13.11
N GLY A 134 14.07 -0.11 -13.43
CA GLY A 134 14.51 -1.19 -12.56
C GLY A 134 13.41 -1.82 -11.72
N PHE A 135 12.23 -1.20 -11.61
CA PHE A 135 11.06 -1.84 -11.01
C PHE A 135 10.43 -2.86 -11.97
N LEU A 136 9.65 -3.80 -11.41
CA LEU A 136 8.99 -4.84 -12.22
C LEU A 136 8.01 -4.25 -13.24
N THR A 137 7.23 -3.24 -12.85
CA THR A 137 6.33 -2.51 -13.74
C THR A 137 6.45 -0.99 -13.61
N PRO A 138 6.08 -0.20 -14.64
CA PRO A 138 6.03 1.26 -14.52
C PRO A 138 5.03 1.76 -13.45
N THR A 139 3.98 0.99 -13.16
CA THR A 139 3.00 1.31 -12.10
C THR A 139 3.60 1.18 -10.71
N ASP A 140 4.46 0.18 -10.48
CA ASP A 140 5.13 -0.01 -9.18
C ASP A 140 6.01 1.18 -8.80
N LEU A 141 6.70 1.77 -9.78
CA LEU A 141 7.50 2.99 -9.59
C LEU A 141 6.60 4.19 -9.26
N ALA A 142 5.50 4.36 -9.99
CA ALA A 142 4.58 5.48 -9.77
C ALA A 142 3.92 5.39 -8.39
N ALA A 143 3.45 4.20 -7.99
CA ALA A 143 2.94 3.93 -6.66
C ALA A 143 4.00 4.19 -5.59
N ARG A 144 5.26 3.80 -5.84
CA ARG A 144 6.37 4.01 -4.90
C ARG A 144 6.56 5.50 -4.60
N ILE A 145 6.54 6.33 -5.64
CA ILE A 145 6.67 7.78 -5.51
C ILE A 145 5.47 8.36 -4.75
N PHE A 146 4.25 7.90 -5.03
CA PHE A 146 3.07 8.28 -4.27
C PHE A 146 3.21 7.97 -2.77
N TYR A 147 3.59 6.74 -2.41
CA TYR A 147 3.74 6.34 -1.00
C TYR A 147 4.91 7.05 -0.30
N LEU A 148 5.98 7.41 -1.03
CA LEU A 148 7.07 8.24 -0.51
C LEU A 148 6.63 9.68 -0.22
N LEU A 149 5.90 10.30 -1.15
CA LEU A 149 5.27 11.60 -0.91
C LEU A 149 4.29 11.51 0.27
N LEU A 150 3.48 10.45 0.32
CA LEU A 150 2.55 10.25 1.43
C LEU A 150 3.26 10.16 2.78
N ALA A 151 4.33 9.37 2.86
CA ALA A 151 5.15 9.25 4.07
C ALA A 151 5.77 10.59 4.47
N TYR A 152 6.35 11.32 3.51
CA TYR A 152 6.97 12.63 3.74
C TYR A 152 5.96 13.65 4.28
N TYR A 153 4.82 13.82 3.59
CA TYR A 153 3.79 14.76 4.01
C TYR A 153 3.20 14.35 5.37
N THR A 154 3.01 13.05 5.62
CA THR A 154 2.51 12.56 6.91
C THR A 154 3.51 12.81 8.04
N TRP A 155 4.82 12.59 7.81
CA TRP A 155 5.89 12.88 8.76
C TRP A 155 5.92 14.36 9.17
N HIS A 156 5.68 15.25 8.20
CA HIS A 156 5.56 16.70 8.39
C HIS A 156 4.14 17.18 8.76
N LYS A 157 3.22 16.27 9.09
CA LYS A 157 1.81 16.59 9.42
C LYS A 157 1.11 17.46 8.36
N PHE A 158 1.46 17.28 7.09
CA PHE A 158 1.02 18.06 5.92
C PHE A 158 1.37 19.55 6.00
N GLN A 159 2.30 19.94 6.87
CA GLN A 159 2.85 21.30 7.00
C GLN A 159 4.15 21.39 6.20
N VAL A 160 4.01 21.35 4.89
CA VAL A 160 5.10 21.38 3.92
C VAL A 160 5.23 22.80 3.36
N SER A 161 6.47 23.27 3.18
CA SER A 161 6.76 24.61 2.65
C SER A 161 6.41 24.73 1.15
N ILE A 162 6.28 25.97 0.65
CA ILE A 162 5.97 26.20 -0.78
C ILE A 162 7.05 25.59 -1.71
N PRO A 163 8.37 25.73 -1.46
CA PRO A 163 9.38 25.08 -2.29
C PRO A 163 9.25 23.56 -2.35
N GLU A 164 8.98 22.91 -1.22
CA GLU A 164 8.79 21.45 -1.15
C GLU A 164 7.53 21.01 -1.94
N LYS A 165 6.46 21.82 -1.95
CA LYS A 165 5.28 21.58 -2.80
C LYS A 165 5.62 21.72 -4.29
N ILE A 166 6.42 22.72 -4.68
CA ILE A 166 6.87 22.89 -6.07
C ILE A 166 7.71 21.69 -6.51
N ILE A 167 8.65 21.23 -5.68
CA ILE A 167 9.44 20.02 -5.94
C ILE A 167 8.51 18.81 -6.10
N SER A 168 7.50 18.69 -5.24
CA SER A 168 6.51 17.61 -5.34
C SER A 168 5.73 17.68 -6.67
N ILE A 169 5.30 18.86 -7.12
CA ILE A 169 4.63 19.05 -8.42
C ILE A 169 5.53 18.60 -9.58
N ILE A 170 6.81 18.99 -9.56
CA ILE A 170 7.78 18.57 -10.58
C ILE A 170 7.94 17.04 -10.57
N LEU A 171 8.06 16.44 -9.39
CA LEU A 171 8.18 14.99 -9.23
C LEU A 171 6.93 14.26 -9.78
N VAL A 172 5.74 14.77 -9.51
CA VAL A 172 4.47 14.22 -10.03
C VAL A 172 4.42 14.29 -11.55
N ALA A 173 4.77 15.44 -12.13
CA ALA A 173 4.81 15.62 -13.58
C ALA A 173 5.82 14.67 -14.24
N LEU A 174 7.04 14.60 -13.69
CA LEU A 174 8.10 13.71 -14.17
C LEU A 174 7.66 12.23 -14.09
N THR A 175 7.09 11.82 -12.96
CA THR A 175 6.60 10.46 -12.75
C THR A 175 5.56 10.09 -13.80
N PHE A 176 4.61 10.99 -14.08
CA PHE A 176 3.58 10.73 -15.07
C PHE A 176 4.13 10.68 -16.50
N LEU A 177 5.03 11.59 -16.87
CA LEU A 177 5.68 11.59 -18.19
C LEU A 177 6.46 10.29 -18.45
N LEU A 178 7.08 9.74 -17.40
CA LEU A 178 7.91 8.54 -17.50
C LEU A 178 7.13 7.22 -17.43
N THR A 179 6.07 7.16 -16.61
CA THR A 179 5.35 5.91 -16.31
C THR A 179 3.99 5.83 -17.01
N ASN A 180 3.43 6.96 -17.41
CA ASN A 180 2.06 7.12 -17.90
C ASN A 180 1.02 6.44 -16.98
N SER A 181 1.23 6.50 -15.64
CA SER A 181 0.29 5.93 -14.68
C SER A 181 -0.77 6.94 -14.24
N ARG A 182 -1.96 6.83 -14.83
CA ARG A 182 -3.11 7.72 -14.56
C ARG A 182 -3.57 7.70 -13.09
N LEU A 183 -3.57 6.53 -12.47
CA LEU A 183 -4.14 6.36 -11.13
C LEU A 183 -3.23 6.96 -10.07
N ASP A 184 -1.94 6.66 -10.14
CA ASP A 184 -0.92 7.28 -9.28
C ASP A 184 -0.87 8.79 -9.46
N LEU A 185 -1.02 9.28 -10.70
CA LEU A 185 -1.17 10.72 -10.95
C LEU A 185 -2.36 11.31 -10.19
N ILE A 186 -3.54 10.69 -10.27
CA ILE A 186 -4.74 11.16 -9.54
C ILE A 186 -4.48 11.16 -8.03
N MET A 187 -3.89 10.09 -7.47
CA MET A 187 -3.59 10.01 -6.04
C MET A 187 -2.58 11.06 -5.58
N MET A 188 -1.52 11.30 -6.38
CA MET A 188 -0.54 12.34 -6.08
C MET A 188 -1.11 13.75 -6.21
N LEU A 189 -1.96 14.01 -7.22
CA LEU A 189 -2.65 15.30 -7.34
C LEU A 189 -3.63 15.53 -6.19
N LEU A 190 -4.35 14.49 -5.74
CA LEU A 190 -5.23 14.56 -4.58
C LEU A 190 -4.45 14.85 -3.30
N LEU A 191 -3.30 14.20 -3.10
CA LEU A 191 -2.38 14.49 -2.01
C LEU A 191 -1.92 15.96 -2.03
N LEU A 192 -1.50 16.46 -3.20
CA LEU A 192 -1.09 17.86 -3.36
C LEU A 192 -2.24 18.83 -3.06
N ALA A 193 -3.45 18.56 -3.56
CA ALA A 193 -4.64 19.37 -3.29
C ALA A 193 -4.92 19.46 -1.78
N ILE A 194 -4.85 18.34 -1.06
CA ILE A 194 -4.99 18.31 0.41
C ILE A 194 -3.88 19.13 1.08
N ALA A 195 -2.66 19.05 0.58
CA ALA A 195 -1.53 19.78 1.15
C ALA A 195 -1.55 21.30 0.89
N PHE A 196 -2.35 21.79 -0.07
CA PHE A 196 -2.64 23.23 -0.18
C PHE A 196 -3.59 23.71 0.92
N PHE A 197 -4.51 22.86 1.38
CA PHE A 197 -5.53 23.22 2.36
C PHE A 197 -5.57 22.31 3.61
N PRO A 198 -4.41 22.01 4.26
CA PRO A 198 -4.35 20.97 5.28
C PRO A 198 -5.16 21.32 6.53
N LYS A 199 -5.20 22.61 6.93
CA LYS A 199 -5.98 23.07 8.08
C LYS A 199 -7.47 22.85 7.88
N GLN A 200 -8.00 23.24 6.71
CA GLN A 200 -9.42 23.09 6.39
C GLN A 200 -9.82 21.61 6.32
N VAL A 201 -9.00 20.77 5.67
CA VAL A 201 -9.26 19.33 5.57
C VAL A 201 -9.28 18.69 6.97
N LYS A 202 -8.29 18.97 7.82
CA LYS A 202 -8.25 18.45 9.20
C LYS A 202 -9.45 18.92 10.04
N LYS A 203 -9.84 20.19 9.92
CA LYS A 203 -11.04 20.74 10.58
C LYS A 203 -12.31 20.02 10.14
N ASN A 204 -12.49 19.82 8.84
CA ASN A 204 -13.66 19.11 8.29
C ASN A 204 -13.68 17.66 8.79
N LEU A 205 -12.55 16.93 8.74
CA LEU A 205 -12.46 15.56 9.25
C LEU A 205 -12.78 15.47 10.75
N ARG A 206 -12.37 16.46 11.55
CA ARG A 206 -12.75 16.55 12.97
C ARG A 206 -14.25 16.71 13.14
N GLN A 207 -14.89 17.56 12.34
CA GLN A 207 -16.33 17.81 12.41
C GLN A 207 -17.16 16.60 11.98
N LEU A 208 -16.73 15.87 10.94
CA LEU A 208 -17.41 14.65 10.51
C LEU A 208 -17.38 13.55 11.58
N GLY A 209 -16.27 13.46 12.32
CA GLY A 209 -16.08 12.45 13.37
C GLY A 209 -15.92 11.03 12.82
N SER A 210 -15.54 10.09 13.70
CA SER A 210 -15.17 8.73 13.29
C SER A 210 -16.34 7.93 12.71
N TYR A 211 -17.56 8.13 13.22
CA TYR A 211 -18.73 7.36 12.79
C TYR A 211 -19.11 7.67 11.34
N PHE A 212 -19.23 8.96 10.99
CA PHE A 212 -19.58 9.37 9.63
C PHE A 212 -18.48 8.99 8.63
N ILE A 213 -17.21 9.19 9.00
CA ILE A 213 -16.07 8.78 8.16
C ILE A 213 -16.06 7.26 7.95
N SER A 214 -16.33 6.48 9.00
CA SER A 214 -16.42 5.01 8.88
C SER A 214 -17.58 4.60 7.96
N TRP A 215 -18.72 5.29 8.03
CA TRP A 215 -19.85 5.03 7.13
C TRP A 215 -19.50 5.33 5.67
N LEU A 216 -18.82 6.46 5.39
CA LEU A 216 -18.33 6.78 4.04
C LEU A 216 -17.33 5.74 3.52
N VAL A 217 -16.40 5.28 4.36
CA VAL A 217 -15.44 4.23 3.99
C VAL A 217 -16.18 2.91 3.72
N ALA A 218 -17.11 2.50 4.58
CA ALA A 218 -17.90 1.29 4.35
C ALA A 218 -18.71 1.38 3.05
N PHE A 219 -19.35 2.53 2.81
CA PHE A 219 -20.11 2.80 1.59
C PHE A 219 -19.22 2.71 0.34
N TYR A 220 -18.01 3.29 0.39
CA TYR A 220 -17.02 3.20 -0.68
C TYR A 220 -16.62 1.75 -0.99
N LEU A 221 -16.29 0.96 0.04
CA LEU A 221 -15.92 -0.45 -0.11
C LEU A 221 -17.06 -1.28 -0.71
N ILE A 222 -18.28 -1.09 -0.22
CA ILE A 222 -19.47 -1.81 -0.69
C ILE A 222 -19.77 -1.45 -2.14
N ILE A 223 -19.74 -0.16 -2.50
CA ILE A 223 -19.96 0.28 -3.89
C ILE A 223 -18.90 -0.30 -4.81
N PHE A 224 -17.63 -0.24 -4.43
CA PHE A 224 -16.56 -0.77 -5.28
C PHE A 224 -16.74 -2.28 -5.51
N LEU A 225 -17.05 -3.04 -4.46
CA LEU A 225 -17.35 -4.46 -4.57
C LEU A 225 -18.58 -4.71 -5.45
N ALA A 226 -19.66 -3.95 -5.26
CA ALA A 226 -20.88 -4.07 -6.07
C ALA A 226 -20.61 -3.78 -7.55
N LEU A 227 -19.87 -2.71 -7.87
CA LEU A 227 -19.47 -2.37 -9.24
C LEU A 227 -18.63 -3.48 -9.88
N THR A 228 -17.82 -4.18 -9.09
CA THR A 228 -17.01 -5.31 -9.58
C THR A 228 -17.89 -6.54 -9.80
N VAL A 229 -18.72 -6.92 -8.83
CA VAL A 229 -19.58 -8.11 -8.90
C VAL A 229 -20.60 -8.00 -10.04
N PHE A 230 -21.23 -6.83 -10.19
CA PHE A 230 -22.25 -6.58 -11.21
C PHE A 230 -21.69 -6.03 -12.51
N PHE A 231 -20.37 -6.07 -12.72
CA PHE A 231 -19.77 -5.64 -13.98
C PHE A 231 -20.39 -6.39 -15.17
N ASP A 232 -20.84 -5.67 -16.17
CA ASP A 232 -21.39 -6.24 -17.40
C ASP A 232 -20.69 -5.61 -18.61
N PRO A 233 -19.90 -6.38 -19.39
CA PRO A 233 -19.22 -5.86 -20.55
C PRO A 233 -20.17 -5.40 -21.67
N GLN A 234 -21.47 -5.75 -21.63
CA GLN A 234 -22.47 -5.28 -22.60
C GLN A 234 -22.96 -3.86 -22.30
N ILE A 235 -22.80 -3.37 -21.07
CA ILE A 235 -23.29 -2.05 -20.66
C ILE A 235 -22.19 -1.00 -20.87
N LYS A 236 -22.50 0.03 -21.67
CA LYS A 236 -21.56 1.12 -22.01
C LYS A 236 -20.98 1.84 -20.78
N PHE A 237 -21.77 2.00 -19.71
CA PHE A 237 -21.30 2.57 -18.45
C PHE A 237 -20.12 1.77 -17.86
N PHE A 238 -20.23 0.45 -17.79
CA PHE A 238 -19.19 -0.42 -17.26
C PHE A 238 -17.95 -0.43 -18.16
N GLN A 239 -18.11 -0.44 -19.48
CA GLN A 239 -16.97 -0.35 -20.41
C GLN A 239 -16.15 0.93 -20.20
N ILE A 240 -16.83 2.08 -20.06
CA ILE A 240 -16.16 3.37 -19.83
C ILE A 240 -15.45 3.34 -18.47
N LEU A 241 -16.16 2.96 -17.42
CA LEU A 241 -15.62 2.93 -16.06
C LEU A 241 -14.39 2.01 -15.94
N ASP A 242 -14.46 0.81 -16.52
CA ASP A 242 -13.38 -0.16 -16.52
C ASP A 242 -12.20 0.30 -17.39
N GLY A 243 -12.44 1.03 -18.49
CA GLY A 243 -11.40 1.72 -19.26
C GLY A 243 -10.63 2.77 -18.46
N TRP A 244 -11.32 3.49 -17.56
CA TRP A 244 -10.70 4.42 -16.62
C TRP A 244 -9.91 3.68 -15.52
N LEU A 245 -10.49 2.63 -14.95
CA LEU A 245 -9.86 1.76 -13.94
C LEU A 245 -8.84 0.79 -14.53
N SER A 246 -8.58 0.86 -15.83
CA SER A 246 -7.61 0.04 -16.57
C SER A 246 -7.85 -1.47 -16.38
N LYS A 247 -9.09 -1.92 -16.63
CA LYS A 247 -9.56 -3.32 -16.59
C LYS A 247 -9.72 -3.96 -15.21
N ARG A 248 -9.64 -3.17 -14.13
CA ARG A 248 -9.68 -3.73 -12.77
C ARG A 248 -11.04 -4.24 -12.33
N LEU A 249 -12.14 -3.72 -12.88
CA LEU A 249 -13.47 -4.26 -12.58
C LEU A 249 -13.65 -5.61 -13.29
N SER A 250 -13.31 -5.68 -14.57
CA SER A 250 -13.43 -6.93 -15.34
C SER A 250 -12.51 -8.03 -14.81
N LEU A 251 -11.25 -7.72 -14.51
CA LEU A 251 -10.31 -8.67 -13.91
C LEU A 251 -10.71 -9.06 -12.48
N GLY A 252 -11.22 -8.12 -11.70
CA GLY A 252 -11.73 -8.39 -10.35
C GLY A 252 -12.94 -9.32 -10.36
N GLN A 253 -13.90 -9.10 -11.27
CA GLN A 253 -15.05 -9.97 -11.44
C GLN A 253 -14.64 -11.38 -11.88
N LYS A 254 -13.74 -11.46 -12.86
CA LYS A 254 -13.17 -12.74 -13.31
C LYS A 254 -12.56 -13.50 -12.13
N GLY A 255 -11.75 -12.83 -11.30
CA GLY A 255 -11.17 -13.44 -10.10
C GLY A 255 -12.23 -13.95 -9.10
N LEU A 256 -13.29 -13.17 -8.88
CA LEU A 256 -14.39 -13.57 -8.00
C LEU A 256 -15.17 -14.79 -8.53
N PHE A 257 -15.42 -14.86 -9.84
CA PHE A 257 -16.26 -15.93 -10.41
C PHE A 257 -15.48 -17.20 -10.73
N ASP A 258 -14.22 -17.08 -11.15
CA ASP A 258 -13.38 -18.23 -11.48
C ASP A 258 -12.88 -18.94 -10.20
N HIS A 259 -12.64 -18.20 -9.11
CA HIS A 259 -12.06 -18.75 -7.88
C HIS A 259 -12.99 -18.73 -6.66
N GLY A 260 -14.01 -17.86 -6.63
CA GLY A 260 -14.88 -17.71 -5.47
C GLY A 260 -14.17 -17.09 -4.26
N ILE A 261 -14.85 -17.15 -3.10
CA ILE A 261 -14.36 -16.64 -1.82
C ILE A 261 -14.29 -17.81 -0.83
N THR A 262 -13.11 -18.04 -0.25
CA THR A 262 -12.91 -19.05 0.80
C THR A 262 -12.75 -18.40 2.17
N LEU A 263 -12.91 -19.17 3.24
CA LEU A 263 -12.77 -18.65 4.61
C LEU A 263 -11.33 -18.22 4.93
N PHE A 264 -10.34 -19.05 4.56
CA PHE A 264 -8.95 -18.92 4.97
C PHE A 264 -8.00 -18.42 3.86
N GLY A 265 -8.53 -18.17 2.66
CA GLY A 265 -7.74 -17.83 1.48
C GLY A 265 -7.41 -19.05 0.63
N GLN A 266 -6.86 -18.79 -0.54
CA GLN A 266 -6.50 -19.81 -1.53
C GLN A 266 -5.40 -19.27 -2.45
N HIS A 267 -4.57 -20.17 -2.96
CA HIS A 267 -3.54 -19.82 -3.93
C HIS A 267 -4.17 -19.63 -5.33
N VAL A 268 -4.06 -18.41 -5.85
CA VAL A 268 -4.48 -18.05 -7.20
C VAL A 268 -3.24 -17.84 -8.06
N ILE A 269 -3.17 -18.52 -9.20
CA ILE A 269 -2.08 -18.32 -10.15
C ILE A 269 -2.37 -17.07 -10.97
N GLU A 270 -1.50 -16.07 -10.83
CA GLU A 270 -1.60 -14.81 -11.55
C GLU A 270 -0.59 -14.74 -12.70
N HIS A 271 -1.02 -14.08 -13.78
CA HIS A 271 -0.34 -13.91 -15.05
C HIS A 271 -0.14 -12.41 -15.29
N SER A 272 1.03 -11.89 -14.92
CA SER A 272 1.37 -10.46 -14.99
C SER A 272 2.37 -10.14 -16.09
N ASN A 273 2.49 -8.86 -16.43
CA ASN A 273 3.46 -8.36 -17.41
C ASN A 273 4.84 -8.08 -16.81
N GLY A 274 5.08 -8.39 -15.53
CA GLY A 274 6.34 -8.05 -14.83
C GLY A 274 7.52 -8.98 -15.16
N ASN A 275 7.34 -9.98 -16.02
CA ASN A 275 8.39 -10.91 -16.39
C ASN A 275 8.93 -10.60 -17.79
N LEU A 276 10.20 -10.17 -17.88
CA LEU A 276 10.85 -9.78 -19.14
C LEU A 276 10.87 -10.88 -20.19
N ALA A 277 10.82 -12.16 -19.79
CA ALA A 277 10.78 -13.29 -20.71
C ALA A 277 9.44 -13.43 -21.46
N PHE A 278 8.37 -12.82 -20.94
CA PHE A 278 7.01 -12.94 -21.47
C PHE A 278 6.39 -11.55 -21.65
N ALA A 279 6.97 -10.74 -22.53
CA ALA A 279 6.66 -9.31 -22.64
C ALA A 279 5.18 -8.99 -22.99
N ILE A 280 4.40 -9.95 -23.46
CA ILE A 280 2.94 -9.84 -23.60
C ILE A 280 2.33 -11.24 -23.35
N GLN A 281 1.81 -11.51 -22.15
CA GLN A 281 1.04 -12.73 -21.94
C GLN A 281 -0.33 -12.58 -22.63
N LYS A 282 -0.64 -13.49 -23.57
CA LYS A 282 -1.96 -13.53 -24.24
C LYS A 282 -3.10 -13.71 -23.24
N ASP A 283 -2.81 -14.31 -22.09
CA ASP A 283 -3.76 -14.60 -21.01
C ASP A 283 -3.46 -13.75 -19.75
N TYR A 284 -3.28 -12.44 -19.90
CA TYR A 284 -3.09 -11.53 -18.75
C TYR A 284 -4.23 -11.67 -17.74
N PHE A 285 -3.89 -12.02 -16.50
CA PHE A 285 -4.81 -12.14 -15.38
C PHE A 285 -4.09 -11.75 -14.10
N TYR A 286 -4.40 -10.58 -13.57
CA TYR A 286 -3.79 -10.08 -12.34
C TYR A 286 -4.83 -9.28 -11.55
N ILE A 287 -4.97 -9.56 -10.26
CA ILE A 287 -5.93 -8.90 -9.39
C ILE A 287 -5.23 -7.70 -8.72
N ASP A 288 -5.28 -6.55 -9.40
CA ASP A 288 -4.67 -5.31 -8.90
C ASP A 288 -5.45 -4.68 -7.73
N SER A 289 -6.74 -4.97 -7.55
CA SER A 289 -7.51 -4.37 -6.45
C SER A 289 -7.20 -5.08 -5.12
N SER A 290 -6.67 -4.36 -4.12
CA SER A 290 -6.43 -4.92 -2.79
C SER A 290 -7.70 -5.52 -2.16
N TYR A 291 -8.88 -4.95 -2.42
CA TYR A 291 -10.13 -5.46 -1.84
C TYR A 291 -10.55 -6.80 -2.44
N ILE A 292 -10.41 -6.94 -3.75
CA ILE A 292 -10.70 -8.20 -4.43
C ILE A 292 -9.62 -9.24 -4.07
N ARG A 293 -8.34 -8.82 -4.01
CA ARG A 293 -7.23 -9.67 -3.55
C ARG A 293 -7.45 -10.18 -2.13
N LEU A 294 -7.87 -9.32 -1.21
CA LEU A 294 -8.23 -9.71 0.16
C LEU A 294 -9.31 -10.79 0.19
N LEU A 295 -10.38 -10.62 -0.59
CA LEU A 295 -11.50 -11.57 -0.62
C LEU A 295 -11.14 -12.90 -1.29
N VAL A 296 -10.52 -12.84 -2.46
CA VAL A 296 -10.28 -14.00 -3.34
C VAL A 296 -9.03 -14.77 -2.94
N ILE A 297 -7.91 -14.06 -2.68
CA ILE A 297 -6.61 -14.66 -2.38
C ILE A 297 -6.43 -14.82 -0.87
N SER A 298 -6.65 -13.76 -0.09
CA SER A 298 -6.41 -13.80 1.37
C SER A 298 -7.55 -14.41 2.19
N GLY A 299 -8.77 -14.51 1.62
CA GLY A 299 -9.94 -15.09 2.25
C GLY A 299 -10.77 -14.14 3.11
N LEU A 300 -11.98 -14.61 3.45
CA LEU A 300 -12.98 -13.82 4.19
C LEU A 300 -12.50 -13.40 5.57
N ILE A 301 -11.82 -14.28 6.32
CA ILE A 301 -11.34 -13.96 7.68
C ILE A 301 -10.29 -12.85 7.63
N THR A 302 -9.30 -12.97 6.73
CA THR A 302 -8.27 -11.93 6.55
C THR A 302 -8.89 -10.60 6.14
N THR A 303 -9.90 -10.63 5.27
CA THR A 303 -10.65 -9.43 4.87
C THR A 303 -11.34 -8.77 6.06
N ILE A 304 -12.06 -9.53 6.88
CA ILE A 304 -12.74 -9.02 8.09
C ILE A 304 -11.72 -8.40 9.05
N ILE A 305 -10.56 -9.04 9.25
CA ILE A 305 -9.50 -8.52 10.10
C ILE A 305 -8.96 -7.20 9.54
N ALA A 306 -8.61 -7.15 8.24
CA ALA A 306 -8.10 -5.94 7.60
C ALA A 306 -9.10 -4.78 7.68
N CYS A 307 -10.38 -5.02 7.39
CA CYS A 307 -11.44 -4.03 7.54
C CYS A 307 -11.59 -3.57 8.99
N SER A 308 -11.56 -4.49 9.96
CA SER A 308 -11.65 -4.16 11.39
C SER A 308 -10.49 -3.28 11.83
N VAL A 309 -9.27 -3.54 11.35
CA VAL A 309 -8.10 -2.70 11.59
C VAL A 309 -8.31 -1.31 10.99
N ILE A 310 -8.79 -1.19 9.75
CA ILE A 310 -9.08 0.09 9.11
C ILE A 310 -10.08 0.91 9.93
N PHE A 311 -11.23 0.33 10.31
CA PHE A 311 -12.24 1.04 11.09
C PHE A 311 -11.75 1.41 12.49
N TYR A 312 -10.98 0.53 13.14
CA TYR A 312 -10.35 0.83 14.41
C TYR A 312 -9.35 1.99 14.30
N LEU A 313 -8.54 2.05 13.23
CA LEU A 313 -7.61 3.15 12.99
C LEU A 313 -8.32 4.47 12.73
N ILE A 314 -9.45 4.47 12.00
CA ILE A 314 -10.29 5.67 11.83
C ILE A 314 -10.73 6.20 13.19
N TYR A 315 -11.30 5.32 14.04
CA TYR A 315 -11.68 5.66 15.40
C TYR A 315 -10.50 6.19 16.22
N LEU A 316 -9.37 5.47 16.20
CA LEU A 316 -8.17 5.80 16.97
C LEU A 316 -7.62 7.17 16.57
N PHE A 317 -7.50 7.45 15.27
CA PHE A 317 -6.94 8.71 14.77
C PHE A 317 -7.83 9.91 15.06
N VAL A 318 -9.15 9.78 14.95
CA VAL A 318 -10.09 10.84 15.36
C VAL A 318 -10.00 11.07 16.86
N LYS A 319 -10.03 10.00 17.67
CA LYS A 319 -9.96 10.08 19.14
C LYS A 319 -8.66 10.72 19.62
N LYS A 320 -7.52 10.40 18.99
CA LYS A 320 -6.20 10.92 19.33
C LYS A 320 -5.87 12.25 18.66
N GLN A 321 -6.77 12.79 17.83
CA GLN A 321 -6.57 14.01 17.05
C GLN A 321 -5.32 13.96 16.16
N THR A 322 -5.06 12.81 15.55
CA THR A 322 -3.96 12.60 14.59
C THR A 322 -4.52 12.62 13.16
N PHE A 323 -5.08 13.76 12.76
CA PHE A 323 -5.78 13.91 11.48
C PHE A 323 -4.85 13.78 10.27
N SER A 324 -3.56 14.10 10.41
CA SER A 324 -2.58 13.77 9.37
C SER A 324 -2.46 12.27 9.08
N LEU A 325 -2.55 11.42 10.11
CA LEU A 325 -2.58 9.96 9.92
C LEU A 325 -3.90 9.51 9.31
N LEU A 326 -5.01 10.15 9.68
CA LEU A 326 -6.32 9.87 9.10
C LEU A 326 -6.37 10.21 7.61
N ILE A 327 -5.83 11.36 7.19
CA ILE A 327 -5.70 11.71 5.78
C ILE A 327 -4.89 10.64 5.05
N ALA A 328 -3.77 10.20 5.62
CA ALA A 328 -2.95 9.17 5.01
C ALA A 328 -3.68 7.84 4.86
N LEU A 329 -4.41 7.41 5.89
CA LEU A 329 -5.24 6.21 5.84
C LEU A 329 -6.32 6.30 4.76
N LEU A 330 -7.01 7.44 4.65
CA LEU A 330 -8.05 7.65 3.63
C LEU A 330 -7.48 7.62 2.21
N LEU A 331 -6.30 8.23 1.98
CA LEU A 331 -5.62 8.16 0.69
C LEU A 331 -5.20 6.72 0.34
N VAL A 332 -4.71 5.96 1.32
CA VAL A 332 -4.40 4.53 1.14
C VAL A 332 -5.66 3.73 0.81
N ILE A 333 -6.78 3.95 1.50
CA ILE A 333 -8.06 3.30 1.21
C ILE A 333 -8.48 3.58 -0.24
N ILE A 334 -8.48 4.84 -0.67
CA ILE A 334 -8.89 5.20 -2.03
C ILE A 334 -7.94 4.58 -3.07
N SER A 335 -6.63 4.56 -2.80
CA SER A 335 -5.64 3.89 -3.65
C SER A 335 -5.86 2.38 -3.73
N SER A 336 -6.21 1.73 -2.61
CA SER A 336 -6.32 0.27 -2.48
C SER A 336 -7.48 -0.36 -3.25
N ALA A 337 -8.50 0.40 -3.65
CA ALA A 337 -9.49 -0.11 -4.59
C ALA A 337 -8.87 -0.42 -5.96
N ILE A 338 -7.83 0.32 -6.31
CA ILE A 338 -7.27 0.37 -7.66
C ILE A 338 -5.80 -0.09 -7.66
N ASP A 339 -5.28 -0.50 -6.52
CA ASP A 339 -3.90 -0.93 -6.35
C ASP A 339 -3.82 -1.98 -5.23
N GLN A 340 -2.81 -2.83 -5.29
CA GLN A 340 -2.68 -4.04 -4.47
C GLN A 340 -1.88 -3.81 -3.18
N HIS A 341 -1.37 -2.60 -3.00
CA HIS A 341 -0.38 -2.29 -1.98
C HIS A 341 -0.93 -2.12 -0.55
N LEU A 342 -2.22 -2.41 -0.28
CA LEU A 342 -2.83 -2.25 1.05
C LEU A 342 -2.09 -3.03 2.14
N LEU A 343 -1.75 -4.29 1.86
CA LEU A 343 -1.05 -5.18 2.80
C LEU A 343 0.44 -5.35 2.48
N GLN A 344 1.01 -4.50 1.63
CA GLN A 344 2.44 -4.55 1.31
C GLN A 344 3.21 -3.57 2.18
N LEU A 345 4.00 -4.10 3.11
CA LEU A 345 4.78 -3.28 4.06
C LEU A 345 5.82 -2.40 3.37
N SER A 346 6.29 -2.78 2.18
CA SER A 346 7.20 -1.95 1.40
C SER A 346 6.53 -0.65 0.93
N TYR A 347 5.21 -0.63 0.74
CA TYR A 347 4.46 0.55 0.29
C TYR A 347 3.69 1.21 1.43
N ASN A 348 2.84 0.45 2.10
CA ASN A 348 1.92 0.99 3.07
C ASN A 348 2.51 0.89 4.48
N PHE A 349 2.73 2.02 5.13
CA PHE A 349 3.17 2.08 6.53
C PHE A 349 2.02 2.32 7.52
N ILE A 350 0.83 2.71 7.06
CA ILE A 350 -0.19 3.29 7.93
C ILE A 350 -0.83 2.28 8.88
N LEU A 351 -0.96 1.01 8.45
CA LEU A 351 -1.62 -0.01 9.27
C LEU A 351 -0.75 -0.43 10.47
N LEU A 352 0.55 -0.10 10.46
CA LEU A 352 1.44 -0.29 11.62
C LEU A 352 1.06 0.59 12.82
N ALA A 353 0.23 1.61 12.61
CA ALA A 353 -0.21 2.51 13.67
C ALA A 353 -1.08 1.84 14.74
N ILE A 354 -1.61 0.64 14.48
CA ILE A 354 -2.60 -0.03 15.34
C ILE A 354 -2.12 -0.22 16.79
N PHE A 355 -0.84 -0.54 16.98
CA PHE A 355 -0.24 -0.74 18.30
C PHE A 355 0.83 0.30 18.66
N ALA A 356 1.16 1.21 17.74
CA ALA A 356 2.21 2.21 17.92
C ALA A 356 1.81 3.34 18.87
N ASP A 357 2.81 4.06 19.39
CA ASP A 357 2.60 5.31 20.11
C ASP A 357 2.42 6.46 19.12
N LEU A 358 1.27 7.13 19.20
CA LEU A 358 0.88 8.22 18.29
C LEU A 358 1.09 9.62 18.88
N SER A 359 1.66 9.73 20.08
CA SER A 359 1.78 11.00 20.82
C SER A 359 2.52 12.07 20.02
N ALA A 360 3.63 11.72 19.36
CA ALA A 360 4.39 12.65 18.49
C ALA A 360 3.62 13.07 17.22
N CYS A 361 2.59 12.32 16.82
CA CYS A 361 1.79 12.56 15.63
C CYS A 361 0.55 13.44 15.88
N GLN A 362 0.21 13.75 17.15
CA GLN A 362 -0.97 14.57 17.47
C GLN A 362 -0.91 15.95 16.82
N ASP A 363 -2.02 16.37 16.21
CA ASP A 363 -2.15 17.71 15.64
C ASP A 363 -2.50 18.70 16.76
N GLN A 364 -1.77 19.82 16.89
CA GLN A 364 -2.03 20.79 17.96
C GLN A 364 -3.40 21.49 17.80
N PRO A 365 -4.10 21.81 18.90
CA PRO A 365 -5.42 22.44 18.88
C PRO A 365 -5.43 23.81 18.18
N ASP A 366 -4.35 24.58 18.26
CA ASP A 366 -4.23 25.90 17.61
C ASP A 366 -4.33 25.83 16.07
N TYR A 367 -4.07 24.66 15.47
CA TYR A 367 -4.25 24.44 14.03
C TYR A 367 -5.70 24.22 13.62
N LEU A 368 -6.61 23.99 14.56
CA LEU A 368 -8.01 23.67 14.35
C LEU A 368 -8.95 24.83 14.72
N SER A 369 -8.44 25.85 15.43
CA SER A 369 -9.07 27.14 15.62
C SER A 369 -8.62 28.10 14.52
N VAL A 370 -9.53 28.48 13.63
CA VAL A 370 -9.37 29.69 12.81
C VAL A 370 -10.51 30.59 13.23
N SER A 371 -10.12 31.75 13.77
CA SER A 371 -10.96 32.93 13.99
C SER A 371 -11.73 33.30 12.73
#